data_AF-A0A7L3HLP2-F1
#
_entry.id   AF-A0A7L3HLP2-F1
#
_cell.length_a   1.000
_cell.length_b   1.000
_cell.length_c   1.000
_cell.angle_alpha   90.00
_cell.angle_beta   90.00
_cell.angle_gamma   90.00
#
_symmetry.space_group_name_H-M   'P 1'
#
loop_
_entity.id
_entity.type
_entity.pdbx_description
1 polymer ?
#
loop_
_entity_poly.entity_id
_entity_poly.type
_entity_poly.pdbx_seq_one_letter_code
_entity_poly.pdbx_strand_id
1 'polypeptide(L)'
;MRDYDAATAFLGEWGRFQRLVFFLLSASIIPNGFNGLSIVFLAGTPEHRCVVPRGANLSGEWRNASIPLELRGGQEAPSRCRRYRLAALANFSALGLRPGSDVELEALEQEPCLDGWEYSRDIYRSTIVTEWNLVCANDWKGPLSTSLFFVGVLLGSFISGQLSDKFGRKNVLFATLAMQTGFSFIQVFSTSWEMFSVLFVLVGMGQISNYVAAFVLGTEILGKSIRVLFCTLGVCVFYAFGYMLLPLFAFFSRDWRMLLLALTLPGLLCIPLWWVIPESPRWLISQGRFQEAEDIIRKAAKTNGITAPDVILDPNELQDVNSQKQQTYTILDLMKTRNILTITIMSVLLWMIISVGYFGLSLDTPNLHGDVYVNCFLSAVIEVPAYVISWLLLRSLPRRYSMAAALFLGGCVLLFIQLVPSHIRALSILLVMLGKFGITSAFSMVYVYTTELYPTVVRNMGVGASSMASRLGSILSPYFVYLG
;
A
#
# COMPACT_ATOMS: atom_id res chain seq x y z
N MET A 1 10.83 38.33 16.81
CA MET A 1 11.05 37.07 16.04
C MET A 1 10.90 35.88 17.00
N ARG A 2 9.69 35.64 17.52
CA ARG A 2 9.40 34.39 18.23
C ARG A 2 9.12 33.29 17.21
N ASP A 3 10.02 32.31 17.12
CA ASP A 3 9.76 31.02 16.46
C ASP A 3 8.44 30.46 17.01
N TYR A 4 7.54 29.93 16.17
CA TYR A 4 6.25 29.39 16.62
C TYR A 4 6.44 28.35 17.74
N ASP A 5 7.53 27.58 17.66
CA ASP A 5 7.91 26.61 18.68
C ASP A 5 8.31 27.26 20.02
N ALA A 6 8.85 28.48 20.00
CA ALA A 6 9.13 29.26 21.20
C ALA A 6 7.85 29.90 21.77
N ALA A 7 6.94 30.37 20.91
CA ALA A 7 5.65 30.93 21.32
C ALA A 7 4.72 29.88 21.96
N THR A 8 4.82 28.62 21.54
CA THR A 8 3.99 27.51 22.03
C THR A 8 4.67 26.63 23.09
N ALA A 9 5.92 26.94 23.47
CA ALA A 9 6.69 26.14 24.44
C ALA A 9 5.99 26.00 25.80
N PHE A 10 5.18 26.98 26.21
CA PHE A 10 4.43 26.95 27.47
C PHE A 10 3.37 25.84 27.54
N LEU A 11 2.92 25.29 26.40
CA LEU A 11 1.95 24.18 26.36
C LEU A 11 2.53 22.86 26.86
N GLY A 12 3.85 22.80 27.05
CA GLY A 12 4.60 21.57 27.31
C GLY A 12 4.66 20.67 26.08
N GLU A 13 5.52 19.65 26.15
CA GLU A 13 5.59 18.67 25.09
C GLU A 13 4.45 17.64 25.25
N TRP A 14 4.40 16.86 26.35
CA TRP A 14 3.54 15.66 26.45
C TRP A 14 2.25 15.83 27.29
N GLY A 15 1.50 16.90 27.02
CA GLY A 15 0.21 17.20 27.68
C GLY A 15 -0.96 16.33 27.22
N ARG A 16 -2.13 16.48 27.86
CA ARG A 16 -3.35 15.71 27.55
C ARG A 16 -3.84 15.97 26.12
N PHE A 17 -3.77 17.22 25.68
CA PHE A 17 -4.15 17.62 24.33
C PHE A 17 -3.24 16.97 23.27
N GLN A 18 -1.92 17.00 23.48
CA GLN A 18 -0.94 16.43 22.56
C GLN A 18 -1.10 14.90 22.46
N ARG A 19 -1.32 14.20 23.58
CA ARG A 19 -1.61 12.76 23.60
C ARG A 19 -2.88 12.43 22.82
N LEU A 20 -3.95 13.20 23.06
CA LEU A 20 -5.23 13.01 22.37
C LEU A 20 -5.04 13.16 20.85
N VAL A 21 -4.46 14.27 20.39
CA VAL A 21 -4.23 14.51 18.97
C VAL A 21 -3.31 13.46 18.35
N PHE A 22 -2.24 13.05 19.05
CA PHE A 22 -1.33 12.00 18.62
C PHE A 22 -2.08 10.70 18.31
N PHE A 23 -2.84 10.17 19.28
CA PHE A 23 -3.52 8.89 19.10
C PHE A 23 -4.66 8.96 18.08
N LEU A 24 -5.39 10.08 18.01
CA LEU A 24 -6.49 10.24 17.05
C LEU A 24 -5.98 10.34 15.61
N LEU A 25 -4.92 11.12 15.36
CA LEU A 25 -4.31 11.19 14.03
C LEU A 25 -3.62 9.89 13.64
N SER A 26 -3.01 9.18 14.59
CA SER A 26 -2.48 7.84 14.30
C SER A 26 -3.60 6.83 14.02
N ALA A 27 -4.73 6.90 14.74
CA ALA A 27 -5.88 6.03 14.49
C ALA A 27 -6.51 6.26 13.12
N SER A 28 -6.55 7.50 12.61
CA SER A 28 -7.06 7.79 11.26
C SER A 28 -6.20 7.20 10.14
N ILE A 29 -5.01 6.67 10.45
CA ILE A 29 -4.08 6.05 9.50
C ILE A 29 -4.31 4.54 9.39
N ILE A 30 -4.95 3.91 10.38
CA ILE A 30 -5.26 2.46 10.36
C ILE A 30 -6.01 2.06 9.07
N PRO A 31 -7.02 2.82 8.58
CA PRO A 31 -7.68 2.49 7.32
C PRO A 31 -6.77 2.49 6.09
N ASN A 32 -5.64 3.18 6.15
CA ASN A 32 -4.69 3.17 5.04
C ASN A 32 -3.92 1.85 4.96
N GLY A 33 -3.61 1.24 6.10
CA GLY A 33 -2.89 -0.04 6.17
C GLY A 33 -3.63 -1.19 5.48
N PHE A 34 -4.90 -1.42 5.85
CA PHE A 34 -5.65 -2.54 5.26
C PHE A 34 -6.15 -2.27 3.83
N ASN A 35 -6.54 -1.05 3.48
CA ASN A 35 -7.01 -0.76 2.13
C ASN A 35 -5.85 -0.78 1.12
N GLY A 36 -4.66 -0.31 1.51
CA GLY A 36 -3.50 -0.24 0.62
C GLY A 36 -3.07 -1.59 0.03
N LEU A 37 -3.28 -2.68 0.78
CA LEU A 37 -2.96 -4.04 0.35
C LEU A 37 -4.20 -4.94 0.20
N SER A 38 -5.41 -4.37 0.28
CA SER A 38 -6.67 -5.12 0.18
C SER A 38 -6.81 -5.92 -1.13
N ILE A 39 -6.20 -5.42 -2.21
CA ILE A 39 -6.23 -6.06 -3.53
C ILE A 39 -5.68 -7.48 -3.52
N VAL A 40 -4.77 -7.78 -2.60
CA VAL A 40 -4.18 -9.11 -2.40
C VAL A 40 -5.27 -10.17 -2.15
N PHE A 41 -6.32 -9.82 -1.42
CA PHE A 41 -7.45 -10.70 -1.15
C PHE A 41 -8.63 -10.47 -2.11
N LEU A 42 -8.86 -9.23 -2.56
CA LEU A 42 -9.94 -8.92 -3.52
C LEU A 42 -9.69 -9.56 -4.89
N ALA A 43 -8.43 -9.57 -5.35
CA ALA A 43 -7.97 -10.11 -6.63
C ALA A 43 -7.22 -11.44 -6.51
N GLY A 44 -7.40 -12.16 -5.40
CA GLY A 44 -6.83 -13.50 -5.24
C GLY A 44 -7.30 -14.44 -6.36
N THR A 45 -6.35 -15.16 -6.96
CA THR A 45 -6.57 -16.15 -8.01
C THR A 45 -6.66 -17.56 -7.40
N PRO A 46 -7.86 -18.11 -7.14
CA PRO A 46 -7.97 -19.49 -6.68
C PRO A 46 -7.53 -20.47 -7.78
N GLU A 47 -7.25 -21.70 -7.37
CA GLU A 47 -7.06 -22.79 -8.33
C GLU A 47 -8.30 -22.94 -9.20
N HIS A 48 -8.09 -23.11 -10.50
CA HIS A 48 -9.15 -23.15 -11.47
C HIS A 48 -8.84 -24.12 -12.59
N ARG A 49 -9.92 -24.63 -13.18
CA ARG A 49 -9.89 -25.54 -14.32
C ARG A 49 -11.02 -25.22 -15.30
N CYS A 50 -10.91 -25.66 -16.55
CA CYS A 50 -12.00 -25.50 -17.50
C CYS A 50 -13.26 -26.23 -17.02
N VAL A 51 -14.43 -25.63 -17.23
CA VAL A 51 -15.72 -26.31 -17.03
C VAL A 51 -15.87 -27.41 -18.08
N VAL A 52 -16.31 -28.59 -17.65
CA VAL A 52 -16.74 -29.67 -18.52
C VAL A 52 -18.27 -29.79 -18.41
N PRO A 53 -19.03 -29.32 -19.43
CA PRO A 53 -20.48 -29.31 -19.39
C PRO A 53 -21.06 -30.68 -19.02
N ARG A 54 -22.15 -30.70 -18.24
CA ARG A 54 -22.86 -31.95 -17.92
C ARG A 54 -23.52 -32.58 -19.16
N GLY A 55 -23.81 -31.79 -20.19
CA GLY A 55 -24.31 -32.26 -21.48
C GLY A 55 -23.24 -32.84 -22.41
N ALA A 56 -21.96 -32.83 -22.03
CA ALA A 56 -20.94 -33.55 -22.77
C ALA A 56 -21.10 -35.06 -22.47
N ASN A 57 -21.49 -35.85 -23.47
CA ASN A 57 -21.65 -37.31 -23.43
C ASN A 57 -20.29 -38.01 -23.25
N LEU A 58 -19.68 -37.82 -22.08
CA LEU A 58 -18.37 -38.35 -21.70
C LEU A 58 -18.55 -39.35 -20.58
N SER A 59 -17.88 -40.49 -20.67
CA SER A 59 -17.71 -41.41 -19.55
C SER A 59 -16.88 -40.76 -18.42
N GLY A 60 -16.96 -41.30 -17.21
CA GLY A 60 -16.25 -40.77 -16.04
C GLY A 60 -14.73 -40.70 -16.24
N GLU A 61 -14.16 -41.67 -16.96
CA GLU A 61 -12.73 -41.73 -17.26
C GLU A 61 -12.30 -40.58 -18.19
N TRP A 62 -13.03 -40.36 -19.29
CA TRP A 62 -12.77 -39.23 -20.20
C TRP A 62 -13.04 -37.88 -19.56
N ARG A 63 -13.98 -37.79 -18.60
CA ARG A 63 -14.22 -36.56 -17.85
C ARG A 63 -13.04 -36.20 -16.95
N ASN A 64 -12.39 -37.18 -16.30
CA ASN A 64 -11.19 -36.95 -15.50
C ASN A 64 -9.94 -36.66 -16.37
N ALA A 65 -9.83 -37.28 -17.54
CA ALA A 65 -8.73 -37.07 -18.48
C ALA A 65 -8.94 -35.88 -19.44
N SER A 66 -10.06 -35.16 -19.32
CA SER A 66 -10.43 -34.07 -20.26
C SER A 66 -9.50 -32.85 -20.21
N ILE A 67 -8.72 -32.71 -19.15
CA ILE A 67 -7.80 -31.60 -18.94
C ILE A 67 -6.36 -32.14 -19.03
N PRO A 68 -5.50 -31.57 -19.90
CA PRO A 68 -4.12 -31.98 -20.01
C PRO A 68 -3.35 -31.73 -18.71
N LEU A 69 -2.42 -32.63 -18.37
CA LEU A 69 -1.50 -32.45 -17.26
C LEU A 69 -0.28 -31.66 -17.75
N GLU A 70 0.10 -30.62 -17.01
CA GLU A 70 1.29 -29.81 -17.22
C GLU A 70 2.28 -30.05 -16.08
N LEU A 71 3.56 -30.17 -16.43
CA LEU A 71 4.64 -30.24 -15.43
C LEU A 71 4.86 -28.85 -14.82
N ARG A 72 4.45 -28.68 -13.56
CA ARG A 72 4.66 -27.45 -12.80
C ARG A 72 5.51 -27.72 -11.57
N GLY A 73 6.73 -27.16 -11.54
CA GLY A 73 7.63 -27.31 -10.40
C GLY A 73 8.02 -28.77 -10.08
N GLY A 74 8.04 -29.65 -11.10
CA GLY A 74 8.34 -31.07 -10.94
C GLY A 74 7.15 -31.95 -10.52
N GLN A 75 5.93 -31.39 -10.43
CA GLN A 75 4.69 -32.14 -10.21
C GLN A 75 3.75 -32.01 -11.40
N GLU A 76 3.04 -33.09 -11.72
CA GLU A 76 1.97 -33.07 -12.73
C GLU A 76 0.74 -32.39 -12.14
N ALA A 77 0.33 -31.27 -12.72
CA ALA A 77 -0.84 -30.52 -12.32
C ALA A 77 -1.76 -30.29 -13.53
N PRO A 78 -3.09 -30.28 -13.36
CA PRO A 78 -4.01 -30.02 -14.46
C PRO A 78 -3.81 -28.61 -15.05
N SER A 79 -3.86 -28.49 -16.37
CA SER A 79 -3.81 -27.22 -17.08
C SER A 79 -4.95 -26.30 -16.64
N ARG A 80 -4.63 -25.03 -16.40
CA ARG A 80 -5.59 -24.03 -15.91
C ARG A 80 -6.41 -23.38 -17.03
N CYS A 81 -5.87 -23.37 -18.25
CA CYS A 81 -6.37 -22.53 -19.35
C CYS A 81 -6.76 -23.28 -20.61
N ARG A 82 -6.44 -24.56 -20.69
CA ARG A 82 -6.72 -25.41 -21.85
C ARG A 82 -7.36 -26.71 -21.44
N ARG A 83 -8.15 -27.26 -22.35
CA ARG A 83 -8.72 -28.60 -22.27
C ARG A 83 -8.62 -29.27 -23.63
N TYR A 84 -8.77 -30.59 -23.68
CA TYR A 84 -8.90 -31.27 -24.97
C TYR A 84 -10.26 -30.96 -25.61
N ARG A 85 -10.31 -30.97 -26.95
CA ARG A 85 -11.55 -30.69 -27.69
C ARG A 85 -12.65 -31.69 -27.33
N LEU A 86 -13.71 -31.21 -26.68
CA LEU A 86 -14.77 -32.07 -26.14
C LEU A 86 -15.47 -32.92 -27.22
N ALA A 87 -15.61 -32.41 -28.45
CA ALA A 87 -16.22 -33.15 -29.56
C ALA A 87 -15.42 -34.41 -29.93
N ALA A 88 -14.08 -34.32 -29.90
CA ALA A 88 -13.21 -35.47 -30.16
C ALA A 88 -13.33 -36.48 -29.02
N LEU A 89 -13.29 -36.01 -27.76
CA LEU A 89 -13.44 -36.87 -26.59
C LEU A 89 -14.79 -37.61 -26.55
N ALA A 90 -15.88 -36.94 -26.95
CA ALA A 90 -17.21 -37.55 -26.99
C ALA A 90 -17.28 -38.69 -28.02
N ASN A 91 -16.60 -38.55 -29.16
CA ASN A 91 -16.53 -39.60 -30.17
C ASN A 91 -15.74 -40.82 -29.65
N PHE A 92 -14.58 -40.60 -29.03
CA PHE A 92 -13.79 -41.67 -28.43
C PHE A 92 -14.53 -42.36 -27.28
N SER A 93 -15.26 -41.59 -26.46
CA SER A 93 -16.10 -42.14 -25.39
C SER A 93 -17.28 -42.95 -25.94
N ALA A 94 -17.86 -42.56 -27.08
CA ALA A 94 -18.94 -43.32 -27.73
C ALA A 94 -18.43 -44.64 -28.33
N LEU A 95 -17.18 -44.66 -28.79
CA LEU A 95 -16.48 -45.87 -29.27
C LEU A 95 -16.03 -46.79 -28.12
N GLY A 96 -16.17 -46.38 -26.86
CA GLY A 96 -15.78 -47.17 -25.69
C GLY A 96 -14.26 -47.27 -25.47
N LEU A 97 -13.48 -46.43 -26.15
CA LEU A 97 -12.01 -46.39 -26.01
C LEU A 97 -11.63 -45.75 -24.68
N ARG A 98 -10.53 -46.19 -24.08
CA ARG A 98 -10.04 -45.69 -22.78
C ARG A 98 -8.91 -44.67 -22.95
N PRO A 99 -8.91 -43.58 -22.15
CA PRO A 99 -7.84 -42.58 -22.19
C PRO A 99 -6.51 -43.17 -21.71
N GLY A 100 -5.42 -42.92 -22.44
CA GLY A 100 -4.06 -43.32 -22.07
C GLY A 100 -3.69 -44.78 -22.39
N SER A 101 -4.66 -45.67 -22.62
CA SER A 101 -4.38 -47.02 -23.14
C SER A 101 -4.64 -47.13 -24.64
N ASP A 102 -5.81 -46.68 -25.08
CA ASP A 102 -6.27 -46.86 -26.48
C ASP A 102 -6.07 -45.58 -27.29
N VAL A 103 -6.00 -44.44 -26.60
CA VAL A 103 -5.82 -43.11 -27.18
C VAL A 103 -4.74 -42.37 -26.41
N GLU A 104 -3.69 -41.96 -27.11
CA GLU A 104 -2.60 -41.16 -26.56
C GLU A 104 -3.07 -39.72 -26.32
N LEU A 105 -3.06 -39.28 -25.06
CA LEU A 105 -3.60 -37.99 -24.65
C LEU A 105 -2.79 -36.80 -25.17
N GLU A 106 -1.47 -36.95 -25.32
CA GLU A 106 -0.58 -35.89 -25.78
C GLU A 106 -0.81 -35.52 -27.26
N ALA A 107 -1.32 -36.45 -28.05
CA ALA A 107 -1.61 -36.26 -29.47
C ALA A 107 -2.96 -35.55 -29.73
N LEU A 108 -3.78 -35.35 -28.70
CA LEU A 108 -5.11 -34.76 -28.84
C LEU A 108 -5.06 -33.23 -29.00
N GLU A 109 -5.90 -32.72 -29.90
CA GLU A 109 -6.04 -31.27 -30.08
C GLU A 109 -6.61 -30.59 -28.83
N GLN A 110 -5.93 -29.52 -28.42
CA GLN A 110 -6.32 -28.68 -27.29
C GLN A 110 -7.13 -27.47 -27.76
N GLU A 111 -8.09 -27.04 -26.92
CA GLU A 111 -8.87 -25.82 -27.10
C GLU A 111 -8.84 -24.96 -25.81
N PRO A 112 -9.02 -23.63 -25.92
CA PRO A 112 -9.21 -22.78 -24.75
C PRO A 112 -10.52 -23.14 -24.01
N CYS A 113 -10.63 -22.76 -22.73
CA CYS A 113 -11.87 -22.97 -21.98
C CYS A 113 -13.03 -22.12 -22.54
N LEU A 114 -13.81 -22.65 -23.49
CA LEU A 114 -14.94 -21.95 -24.12
C LEU A 114 -16.18 -21.88 -23.21
N ASP A 115 -16.39 -22.89 -22.37
CA ASP A 115 -17.56 -23.01 -21.48
C ASP A 115 -17.35 -22.39 -20.08
N GLY A 116 -16.29 -21.60 -19.91
CA GLY A 116 -15.92 -20.96 -18.65
C GLY A 116 -15.04 -21.80 -17.73
N TRP A 117 -14.93 -21.36 -16.46
CA TRP A 117 -14.00 -21.91 -15.47
C TRP A 117 -14.72 -22.36 -14.19
N GLU A 118 -14.24 -23.45 -13.61
CA GLU A 118 -14.61 -23.91 -12.27
C GLU A 118 -13.48 -23.53 -11.31
N TYR A 119 -13.82 -22.73 -10.29
CA TYR A 119 -12.88 -22.23 -9.29
C TYR A 119 -12.99 -23.01 -7.99
N SER A 120 -11.86 -23.37 -7.38
CA SER A 120 -11.83 -23.91 -6.02
C SER A 120 -12.35 -22.87 -5.01
N ARG A 121 -13.12 -23.35 -4.05
CA ARG A 121 -13.72 -22.55 -2.96
C ARG A 121 -13.06 -22.75 -1.60
N ASP A 122 -11.89 -23.40 -1.57
CA ASP A 122 -11.23 -23.79 -0.32
C ASP A 122 -10.73 -22.54 0.45
N ILE A 123 -10.10 -21.62 -0.28
CA ILE A 123 -9.52 -20.39 0.27
C ILE A 123 -10.50 -19.22 0.14
N TYR A 124 -11.01 -18.98 -1.07
CA TYR A 124 -11.89 -17.86 -1.39
C TYR A 124 -13.27 -18.35 -1.78
N ARG A 125 -14.33 -17.67 -1.31
CA ARG A 125 -15.68 -17.98 -1.76
C ARG A 125 -16.04 -17.24 -3.05
N SER A 126 -15.61 -15.99 -3.15
CA SER A 126 -15.70 -15.17 -4.36
C SER A 126 -14.65 -14.07 -4.32
N THR A 127 -13.95 -13.87 -5.44
CA THR A 127 -13.02 -12.77 -5.72
C THR A 127 -13.41 -12.05 -7.02
N ILE A 128 -12.86 -10.86 -7.26
CA ILE A 128 -13.10 -10.13 -8.52
C ILE A 128 -12.67 -10.95 -9.75
N VAL A 129 -11.66 -11.81 -9.55
CA VAL A 129 -11.15 -12.72 -10.60
C VAL A 129 -12.18 -13.80 -10.91
N THR A 130 -12.78 -14.41 -9.88
CA THR A 130 -13.80 -15.46 -10.08
C THR A 130 -15.12 -14.92 -10.62
N GLU A 131 -15.45 -13.66 -10.34
CA GLU A 131 -16.73 -13.08 -10.74
C GLU A 131 -16.74 -12.62 -12.20
N TRP A 132 -15.64 -12.01 -12.65
CA TRP A 132 -15.51 -11.53 -14.04
C TRP A 132 -14.62 -12.41 -14.91
N ASN A 133 -14.26 -13.61 -14.44
CA ASN A 133 -13.42 -14.58 -15.14
C ASN A 133 -12.09 -13.96 -15.66
N LEU A 134 -11.35 -13.29 -14.77
CA LEU A 134 -10.10 -12.58 -15.10
C LEU A 134 -8.90 -13.53 -15.12
N VAL A 135 -9.03 -14.65 -15.82
CA VAL A 135 -7.98 -15.68 -15.94
C VAL A 135 -7.59 -15.90 -17.40
N CYS A 136 -6.44 -16.53 -17.63
CA CYS A 136 -5.95 -16.91 -18.95
C CYS A 136 -5.85 -15.70 -19.89
N ALA A 137 -6.65 -15.59 -20.96
CA ALA A 137 -6.57 -14.44 -21.88
C ALA A 137 -6.82 -13.06 -21.22
N ASN A 138 -7.46 -13.04 -20.04
CA ASN A 138 -7.76 -11.84 -19.27
C ASN A 138 -6.97 -11.73 -17.96
N ASP A 139 -5.92 -12.53 -17.77
CA ASP A 139 -5.09 -12.53 -16.56
C ASP A 139 -4.39 -11.19 -16.27
N TRP A 140 -3.99 -10.47 -17.31
CA TRP A 140 -3.38 -9.13 -17.24
C TRP A 140 -4.27 -8.08 -16.55
N LYS A 141 -5.59 -8.30 -16.48
CA LYS A 141 -6.53 -7.36 -15.85
C LYS A 141 -6.36 -7.25 -14.34
N GLY A 142 -5.95 -8.33 -13.66
CA GLY A 142 -5.69 -8.32 -12.22
C GLY A 142 -4.53 -7.39 -11.83
N PRO A 143 -3.32 -7.59 -12.39
CA PRO A 143 -2.18 -6.69 -12.20
C PRO A 143 -2.51 -5.25 -12.61
N LEU A 144 -3.23 -5.06 -13.72
CA LEU A 144 -3.63 -3.72 -14.17
C LEU A 144 -4.51 -2.99 -13.15
N SER A 145 -5.50 -3.66 -12.53
CA SER A 145 -6.32 -3.04 -11.48
C SER A 145 -5.47 -2.56 -10.29
N THR A 146 -4.43 -3.33 -9.93
CA THR A 146 -3.48 -2.93 -8.89
C THR A 146 -2.63 -1.73 -9.32
N SER A 147 -2.13 -1.73 -10.55
CA SER A 147 -1.39 -0.59 -11.10
C SER A 147 -2.24 0.68 -11.18
N LEU A 148 -3.52 0.57 -11.55
CA LEU A 148 -4.47 1.68 -11.59
C LEU A 148 -4.72 2.27 -10.19
N PHE A 149 -4.79 1.45 -9.14
CA PHE A 149 -4.83 1.96 -7.76
C PHE A 149 -3.60 2.83 -7.44
N PHE A 150 -2.40 2.38 -7.81
CA PHE A 150 -1.18 3.16 -7.61
C PHE A 150 -1.09 4.42 -8.49
N VAL A 151 -1.72 4.43 -9.67
CA VAL A 151 -1.92 5.66 -10.46
C VAL A 151 -2.79 6.64 -9.68
N GLY A 152 -3.87 6.16 -9.06
CA GLY A 152 -4.69 6.96 -8.13
C GLY A 152 -3.86 7.54 -6.99
N VAL A 153 -2.99 6.74 -6.37
CA VAL A 153 -2.05 7.18 -5.34
C VAL A 153 -1.07 8.24 -5.86
N LEU A 154 -0.57 8.13 -7.09
CA LEU A 154 0.29 9.16 -7.67
C LEU A 154 -0.47 10.49 -7.82
N LEU A 155 -1.67 10.45 -8.42
CA LEU A 155 -2.50 11.64 -8.62
C LEU A 155 -2.92 12.29 -7.30
N GLY A 156 -3.30 11.47 -6.32
CA GLY A 156 -3.69 11.94 -4.98
C GLY A 156 -2.58 12.69 -4.27
N SER A 157 -1.34 12.20 -4.36
CA SER A 157 -0.20 12.88 -3.73
C SER A 157 0.06 14.28 -4.30
N PHE A 158 -0.17 14.48 -5.61
CA PHE A 158 0.02 15.79 -6.26
C PHE A 158 -1.12 16.76 -5.94
N ILE A 159 -2.37 16.29 -6.07
CA ILE A 159 -3.56 17.12 -5.89
C ILE A 159 -3.75 17.49 -4.41
N SER A 160 -3.59 16.53 -3.50
CA SER A 160 -3.84 16.78 -2.07
C SER A 160 -2.88 17.76 -1.45
N GLY A 161 -1.60 17.79 -1.84
CA GLY A 161 -0.64 18.77 -1.34
C GLY A 161 -1.10 20.20 -1.60
N GLN A 162 -1.45 20.50 -2.86
CA GLN A 162 -1.92 21.83 -3.27
C GLN A 162 -3.26 22.21 -2.62
N LEU A 163 -4.20 21.25 -2.55
CA LEU A 163 -5.48 21.49 -1.89
C LEU A 163 -5.29 21.72 -0.39
N SER A 164 -4.37 20.98 0.25
CA SER A 164 -4.12 21.06 1.68
C SER A 164 -3.51 22.40 2.07
N ASP A 165 -2.63 22.95 1.22
CA ASP A 165 -2.07 24.29 1.41
C ASP A 165 -3.12 25.38 1.24
N LYS A 166 -4.10 25.20 0.33
CA LYS A 166 -5.11 26.22 0.01
C LYS A 166 -6.35 26.20 0.91
N PHE A 167 -6.88 25.02 1.21
CA PHE A 167 -8.17 24.84 1.88
C PHE A 167 -8.06 24.40 3.35
N GLY A 168 -6.84 24.12 3.82
CA GLY A 168 -6.57 23.68 5.19
C GLY A 168 -6.30 22.18 5.29
N ARG A 169 -5.50 21.80 6.28
CA ARG A 169 -5.05 20.42 6.48
C ARG A 169 -6.20 19.52 6.91
N LYS A 170 -6.99 19.97 7.90
CA LYS A 170 -8.15 19.24 8.43
C LYS A 170 -9.21 19.04 7.36
N ASN A 171 -9.57 20.08 6.62
CA ASN A 171 -10.61 19.98 5.59
C ASN A 171 -10.26 18.93 4.53
N VAL A 172 -9.01 18.95 4.04
CA VAL A 172 -8.54 17.97 3.05
C VAL A 172 -8.46 16.56 3.62
N LEU A 173 -8.02 16.40 4.87
CA LEU A 173 -8.00 15.10 5.55
C LEU A 173 -9.37 14.43 5.52
N PHE A 174 -10.41 15.12 5.99
CA PHE A 174 -11.75 14.53 6.08
C PHE A 174 -12.46 14.45 4.73
N ALA A 175 -12.23 15.40 3.81
CA ALA A 175 -12.75 15.30 2.45
C ALA A 175 -12.20 14.07 1.72
N THR A 176 -10.91 13.79 1.85
CA THR A 176 -10.25 12.65 1.20
C THR A 176 -10.58 11.33 1.90
N LEU A 177 -10.81 11.34 3.20
CA LEU A 177 -11.34 10.20 3.95
C LEU A 177 -12.79 9.86 3.57
N ALA A 178 -13.65 10.87 3.41
CA ALA A 178 -15.03 10.71 2.94
C ALA A 178 -15.03 10.19 1.50
N MET A 179 -14.15 10.73 0.65
CA MET A 179 -13.93 10.26 -0.71
C MET A 179 -13.54 8.77 -0.73
N GLN A 180 -12.52 8.38 0.03
CA GLN A 180 -12.06 7.00 0.11
C GLN A 180 -13.17 6.06 0.58
N THR A 181 -13.86 6.40 1.68
CA THR A 181 -14.90 5.55 2.27
C THR A 181 -16.12 5.46 1.35
N GLY A 182 -16.55 6.58 0.77
CA GLY A 182 -17.69 6.66 -0.13
C GLY A 182 -17.46 5.88 -1.43
N PHE A 183 -16.32 6.08 -2.10
CA PHE A 183 -16.02 5.35 -3.33
C PHE A 183 -15.76 3.86 -3.08
N SER A 184 -15.17 3.50 -1.94
CA SER A 184 -15.01 2.09 -1.56
C SER A 184 -16.37 1.42 -1.27
N PHE A 185 -17.33 2.14 -0.70
CA PHE A 185 -18.71 1.64 -0.55
C PHE A 185 -19.41 1.46 -1.90
N ILE A 186 -19.30 2.44 -2.82
CA ILE A 186 -19.85 2.33 -4.17
C ILE A 186 -19.22 1.15 -4.93
N GLN A 187 -17.93 0.88 -4.69
CA GLN A 187 -17.20 -0.22 -5.31
C GLN A 187 -17.74 -1.61 -4.92
N VAL A 188 -18.44 -1.77 -3.80
CA VAL A 188 -19.13 -3.03 -3.44
C VAL A 188 -20.21 -3.39 -4.48
N PHE A 189 -20.85 -2.38 -5.07
CA PHE A 189 -21.92 -2.54 -6.05
C PHE A 189 -21.40 -2.57 -7.49
N SER A 190 -20.08 -2.66 -7.71
CA SER A 190 -19.55 -2.74 -9.06
C SER A 190 -20.04 -4.00 -9.76
N THR A 191 -20.62 -3.81 -10.94
CA THR A 191 -21.14 -4.90 -11.80
C THR A 191 -20.14 -5.31 -12.89
N SER A 192 -19.19 -4.42 -13.23
CA SER A 192 -18.14 -4.66 -14.23
C SER A 192 -16.75 -4.34 -13.69
N TRP A 193 -15.73 -4.94 -14.32
CA TRP A 193 -14.31 -4.74 -13.99
C TRP A 193 -13.85 -3.29 -14.22
N GLU A 194 -14.42 -2.63 -15.22
CA GLU A 194 -14.13 -1.26 -15.62
C GLU A 194 -14.66 -0.30 -14.55
N MET A 195 -15.90 -0.51 -14.08
CA MET A 195 -16.48 0.26 -12.98
C MET A 195 -15.66 0.07 -11.70
N PHE A 196 -15.29 -1.17 -11.38
CA PHE A 196 -14.42 -1.46 -10.23
C PHE A 196 -13.09 -0.72 -10.33
N SER A 197 -12.42 -0.79 -11.48
CA SER A 197 -11.09 -0.21 -11.68
C SER A 197 -11.11 1.32 -11.59
N VAL A 198 -12.11 1.99 -12.17
CA VAL A 198 -12.26 3.45 -12.06
C VAL A 198 -12.49 3.88 -10.61
N LEU A 199 -13.39 3.19 -9.90
CA LEU A 199 -13.62 3.46 -8.48
C LEU A 199 -12.35 3.19 -7.65
N PHE A 200 -11.57 2.17 -8.01
CA PHE A 200 -10.35 1.83 -7.30
C PHE A 200 -9.26 2.89 -7.44
N VAL A 201 -9.15 3.55 -8.60
CA VAL A 201 -8.29 4.74 -8.80
C VAL A 201 -8.70 5.85 -7.84
N LEU A 202 -10.01 6.11 -7.71
CA LEU A 202 -10.53 7.15 -6.81
C LEU A 202 -10.29 6.83 -5.33
N VAL A 203 -10.43 5.55 -4.94
CA VAL A 203 -10.07 5.07 -3.59
C VAL A 203 -8.58 5.26 -3.33
N GLY A 204 -7.71 4.89 -4.29
CA GLY A 204 -6.26 5.11 -4.20
C GLY A 204 -5.88 6.59 -4.07
N MET A 205 -6.61 7.47 -4.77
CA MET A 205 -6.44 8.92 -4.65
C MET A 205 -6.79 9.43 -3.24
N GLY A 206 -7.91 8.98 -2.66
CA GLY A 206 -8.31 9.36 -1.30
C GLY A 206 -7.35 8.83 -0.23
N GLN A 207 -6.90 7.57 -0.40
CA GLN A 207 -5.99 6.85 0.50
C GLN A 207 -4.71 7.62 0.84
N ILE A 208 -3.92 7.94 -0.19
CA ILE A 208 -2.65 8.64 0.02
C ILE A 208 -2.85 10.06 0.53
N SER A 209 -3.92 10.71 0.08
CA SER A 209 -4.21 12.09 0.42
C SER A 209 -4.58 12.20 1.90
N ASN A 210 -5.37 11.25 2.40
CA ASN A 210 -5.67 11.08 3.82
C ASN A 210 -4.38 10.86 4.64
N TYR A 211 -3.51 9.93 4.19
CA TYR A 211 -2.23 9.65 4.85
C TYR A 211 -1.34 10.91 4.95
N VAL A 212 -1.14 11.62 3.83
CA VAL A 212 -0.27 12.80 3.78
C VAL A 212 -0.85 13.96 4.58
N ALA A 213 -2.16 14.21 4.48
CA ALA A 213 -2.81 15.27 5.24
C ALA A 213 -2.73 15.02 6.76
N ALA A 214 -2.95 13.78 7.21
CA ALA A 214 -2.84 13.41 8.62
C ALA A 214 -1.40 13.55 9.13
N PHE A 215 -0.43 13.13 8.31
CA PHE A 215 1.00 13.25 8.62
C PHE A 215 1.38 14.72 8.83
N VAL A 216 1.07 15.59 7.85
CA VAL A 216 1.41 17.02 7.90
C VAL A 216 0.71 17.71 9.08
N LEU A 217 -0.58 17.47 9.27
CA LEU A 217 -1.36 18.04 10.38
C LEU A 217 -0.75 17.67 11.74
N GLY A 218 -0.35 16.40 11.92
CA GLY A 218 0.32 15.96 13.14
C GLY A 218 1.67 16.66 13.35
N THR A 219 2.46 16.84 12.28
CA THR A 219 3.73 17.58 12.40
C THR A 219 3.55 19.05 12.74
N GLU A 220 2.51 19.69 12.24
CA GLU A 220 2.27 21.12 12.47
C GLU A 220 1.67 21.41 13.85
N ILE A 221 0.92 20.48 14.44
CA ILE A 221 0.34 20.61 15.79
C ILE A 221 1.31 20.18 16.89
N LEU A 222 2.07 19.09 16.69
CA LEU A 222 2.90 18.49 17.73
C LEU A 222 4.26 19.22 17.87
N GLY A 223 4.73 19.34 19.11
CA GLY A 223 6.01 19.96 19.46
C GLY A 223 7.23 19.14 19.01
N LYS A 224 8.44 19.73 19.07
CA LYS A 224 9.68 19.19 18.47
C LYS A 224 9.98 17.73 18.82
N SER A 225 10.00 17.34 20.10
CA SER A 225 10.33 15.96 20.52
C SER A 225 9.27 14.95 20.07
N ILE A 226 7.99 15.30 20.23
CA ILE A 226 6.85 14.42 19.93
C ILE A 226 6.65 14.26 18.43
N ARG A 227 6.91 15.31 17.66
CA ARG A 227 6.84 15.25 16.20
C ARG A 227 7.70 14.12 15.66
N VAL A 228 8.93 13.97 16.16
CA VAL A 228 9.83 12.88 15.73
C VAL A 228 9.23 11.52 16.08
N LEU A 229 8.69 11.37 17.29
CA LEU A 229 8.02 10.13 17.72
C LEU A 229 6.79 9.80 16.87
N PHE A 230 5.99 10.82 16.55
CA PHE A 230 4.78 10.68 15.73
C PHE A 230 5.13 10.25 14.31
N CYS A 231 6.10 10.91 13.67
CA CYS A 231 6.51 10.59 12.31
C CYS A 231 7.13 9.20 12.17
N THR A 232 7.90 8.75 13.16
CA THR A 232 8.67 7.49 13.05
C THR A 232 7.92 6.27 13.61
N LEU A 233 7.23 6.43 14.74
CA LEU A 233 6.55 5.32 15.41
C LEU A 233 5.03 5.44 15.30
N GLY A 234 4.45 6.62 15.58
CA GLY A 234 2.99 6.80 15.57
C GLY A 234 2.36 6.44 14.23
N VAL A 235 2.79 7.06 13.15
CA VAL A 235 2.22 6.86 11.82
C VAL A 235 2.51 5.46 11.26
N CYS A 236 3.75 5.02 11.36
CA CYS A 236 4.21 3.75 10.78
C CYS A 236 3.63 2.53 11.51
N VAL A 237 3.58 2.54 12.86
CA VAL A 237 3.06 1.41 13.63
C VAL A 237 1.54 1.28 13.45
N PHE A 238 0.81 2.39 13.39
CA PHE A 238 -0.65 2.33 13.16
C PHE A 238 -1.00 1.92 11.73
N TYR A 239 -0.18 2.29 10.74
CA TYR A 239 -0.29 1.71 9.40
C TYR A 239 -0.07 0.19 9.42
N ALA A 240 1.01 -0.27 10.05
CA ALA A 240 1.30 -1.71 10.19
C ALA A 240 0.19 -2.45 10.94
N PHE A 241 -0.39 -1.85 11.99
CA PHE A 241 -1.55 -2.41 12.70
C PHE A 241 -2.76 -2.53 11.78
N GLY A 242 -3.05 -1.51 10.97
CA GLY A 242 -4.05 -1.59 9.91
C GLY A 242 -3.78 -2.74 8.96
N TYR A 243 -2.53 -2.90 8.52
CA TYR A 243 -2.14 -3.99 7.63
C TYR A 243 -2.28 -5.38 8.30
N MET A 244 -2.01 -5.51 9.61
CA MET A 244 -2.26 -6.74 10.37
C MET A 244 -3.74 -7.09 10.48
N LEU A 245 -4.64 -6.10 10.49
CA LEU A 245 -6.09 -6.32 10.52
C LEU A 245 -6.64 -6.82 9.17
N LEU A 246 -5.98 -6.54 8.05
CA LEU A 246 -6.41 -6.98 6.72
C LEU A 246 -6.60 -8.50 6.62
N PRO A 247 -5.60 -9.35 6.89
CA PRO A 247 -5.76 -10.80 6.81
C PRO A 247 -6.78 -11.32 7.82
N LEU A 248 -6.96 -10.63 8.96
CA LEU A 248 -8.00 -10.99 9.94
C LEU A 248 -9.41 -10.78 9.36
N PHE A 249 -9.66 -9.63 8.73
CA PHE A 249 -10.92 -9.38 8.04
C PHE A 249 -11.12 -10.35 6.86
N ALA A 250 -10.07 -10.64 6.10
CA ALA A 250 -10.13 -11.57 4.98
C ALA A 250 -10.39 -13.02 5.42
N PHE A 251 -9.92 -13.42 6.60
CA PHE A 251 -10.16 -14.76 7.16
C PHE A 251 -11.63 -14.97 7.53
N PHE A 252 -12.26 -13.95 8.12
CA PHE A 252 -13.69 -13.99 8.47
C PHE A 252 -14.59 -13.76 7.25
N SER A 253 -14.18 -12.90 6.32
CA SER A 253 -14.95 -12.51 5.13
C SER A 253 -14.26 -12.97 3.86
N ARG A 254 -14.57 -14.20 3.41
CA ARG A 254 -14.01 -14.81 2.19
C ARG A 254 -14.70 -14.39 0.89
N ASP A 255 -15.75 -13.58 1.00
CA ASP A 255 -16.46 -12.95 -0.12
C ASP A 255 -15.93 -11.52 -0.31
N TRP A 256 -15.42 -11.19 -1.50
CA TRP A 256 -14.77 -9.88 -1.75
C TRP A 256 -15.67 -8.67 -1.47
N ARG A 257 -16.97 -8.77 -1.74
CA ARG A 257 -17.96 -7.70 -1.44
C ARG A 257 -18.12 -7.48 0.06
N MET A 258 -18.23 -8.56 0.83
CA MET A 258 -18.34 -8.49 2.28
C MET A 258 -17.04 -8.03 2.92
N LEU A 259 -15.90 -8.44 2.37
CA LEU A 259 -14.59 -7.95 2.77
C LEU A 259 -14.51 -6.44 2.56
N LEU A 260 -14.83 -5.94 1.36
CA LEU A 260 -14.81 -4.51 1.08
C LEU A 260 -15.75 -3.72 2.00
N LEU A 261 -16.96 -4.24 2.26
CA LEU A 261 -17.89 -3.65 3.23
C LEU A 261 -17.27 -3.61 4.65
N ALA A 262 -16.64 -4.70 5.10
CA ALA A 262 -15.95 -4.74 6.38
C ALA A 262 -14.78 -3.73 6.46
N LEU A 263 -14.07 -3.50 5.35
CA LEU A 263 -12.99 -2.51 5.27
C LEU A 263 -13.52 -1.06 5.22
N THR A 264 -14.71 -0.82 4.70
CA THR A 264 -15.33 0.54 4.69
C THR A 264 -15.83 0.97 6.07
N LEU A 265 -16.28 0.04 6.90
CA LEU A 265 -16.90 0.33 8.19
C LEU A 265 -15.99 1.13 9.15
N PRO A 266 -14.69 0.80 9.33
CA PRO A 266 -13.78 1.62 10.12
C PRO A 266 -13.58 3.04 9.56
N GLY A 267 -13.75 3.26 8.25
CA GLY A 267 -13.71 4.59 7.66
C GLY A 267 -14.83 5.49 8.19
N LEU A 268 -16.02 4.93 8.44
CA LEU A 268 -17.14 5.63 9.06
C LEU A 268 -16.90 5.94 10.55
N LEU A 269 -16.16 5.08 11.25
CA LEU A 269 -15.78 5.31 12.65
C LEU A 269 -14.84 6.51 12.83
N CYS A 270 -14.24 7.00 11.74
CA CYS A 270 -13.42 8.19 11.76
C CYS A 270 -14.23 9.50 11.64
N ILE A 271 -15.54 9.47 11.35
CA ILE A 271 -16.38 10.69 11.27
C ILE A 271 -16.34 11.53 12.56
N PRO A 272 -16.48 10.94 13.76
CA PRO A 272 -16.43 11.70 15.02
C PRO A 272 -15.12 12.46 15.25
N LEU A 273 -14.02 12.04 14.59
CA LEU A 273 -12.74 12.71 14.69
C LEU A 273 -12.80 14.16 14.17
N TRP A 274 -13.77 14.51 13.31
CA TRP A 274 -13.94 15.86 12.78
C TRP A 274 -14.13 16.90 13.89
N TRP A 275 -14.89 16.56 14.94
CA TRP A 275 -15.17 17.50 16.03
C TRP A 275 -14.03 17.63 17.04
N VAL A 276 -13.17 16.61 17.11
CA VAL A 276 -12.09 16.54 18.10
C VAL A 276 -10.77 17.08 17.55
N ILE A 277 -10.44 16.76 16.29
CA ILE A 277 -9.19 17.17 15.65
C ILE A 277 -9.28 18.66 15.27
N PRO A 278 -8.37 19.51 15.78
CA PRO A 278 -8.32 20.92 15.39
C PRO A 278 -7.58 21.10 14.06
N GLU A 279 -7.75 22.27 13.45
CA GLU A 279 -6.95 22.68 12.30
C GLU A 279 -5.53 23.07 12.74
N SER A 280 -4.58 23.07 11.81
CA SER A 280 -3.21 23.47 12.07
C SER A 280 -3.10 24.96 12.45
N PRO A 281 -2.60 25.30 13.65
CA PRO A 281 -2.38 26.70 14.03
C PRO A 281 -1.33 27.38 13.14
N ARG A 282 -0.33 26.64 12.67
CA ARG A 282 0.71 27.15 11.76
C ARG A 282 0.14 27.55 10.40
N TRP A 283 -0.76 26.73 9.86
CA TRP A 283 -1.47 27.05 8.62
C TRP A 283 -2.41 28.25 8.81
N LEU A 284 -3.14 28.32 9.93
CA LEU A 284 -4.00 29.48 10.22
C LEU A 284 -3.21 30.78 10.31
N ILE A 285 -2.03 30.76 10.93
CA ILE A 285 -1.10 31.90 10.99
C ILE A 285 -0.62 32.29 9.58
N SER A 286 -0.24 31.33 8.74
CA SER A 286 0.21 31.65 7.37
C SER A 286 -0.89 32.24 6.49
N GLN A 287 -2.15 31.88 6.75
CA GLN A 287 -3.34 32.45 6.10
C GLN A 287 -3.81 33.77 6.74
N GLY A 288 -3.14 34.29 7.77
CA GLY A 288 -3.53 35.53 8.46
C GLY A 288 -4.74 35.40 9.40
N ARG A 289 -5.19 34.18 9.70
CA ARG A 289 -6.32 33.89 10.59
C ARG A 289 -5.85 33.73 12.05
N PHE A 290 -5.32 34.82 12.61
CA PHE A 290 -4.66 34.79 13.93
C PHE A 290 -5.61 34.46 15.09
N GLN A 291 -6.84 34.97 15.09
CA GLN A 291 -7.81 34.73 16.16
C GLN A 291 -8.13 33.24 16.32
N GLU A 292 -8.38 32.54 15.21
CA GLU A 292 -8.65 31.10 15.24
C GLU A 292 -7.45 30.27 15.69
N ALA A 293 -6.25 30.67 15.27
CA ALA A 293 -5.02 30.02 15.72
C ALA A 293 -4.85 30.17 17.24
N GLU A 294 -5.12 31.37 17.77
CA GLU A 294 -5.05 31.67 19.19
C GLU A 294 -6.11 30.90 20.00
N ASP A 295 -7.34 30.80 19.49
CA ASP A 295 -8.41 30.02 20.12
C ASP A 295 -8.04 28.54 20.27
N ILE A 296 -7.42 27.95 19.25
CA ILE A 296 -6.94 26.56 19.29
C ILE A 296 -5.83 26.42 20.35
N ILE A 297 -4.87 27.35 20.39
CA ILE A 297 -3.78 27.33 21.37
C ILE A 297 -4.33 27.51 22.80
N ARG A 298 -5.28 28.43 23.02
CA ARG A 298 -5.93 28.63 24.32
C ARG A 298 -6.74 27.40 24.73
N LYS A 299 -7.43 26.73 23.80
CA LYS A 299 -8.12 25.46 24.07
C LYS A 299 -7.15 24.34 24.44
N ALA A 300 -5.99 24.27 23.78
CA ALA A 300 -4.92 23.33 24.13
C ALA A 300 -4.39 23.61 25.56
N ALA A 301 -4.15 24.87 25.90
CA ALA A 301 -3.70 25.28 27.23
C ALA A 301 -4.71 24.91 28.33
N LYS A 302 -6.00 25.21 28.11
CA LYS A 302 -7.10 24.82 29.02
C LYS A 302 -7.16 23.30 29.23
N THR A 303 -7.01 22.52 28.16
CA THR A 303 -7.03 21.05 28.22
C THR A 303 -5.82 20.48 28.96
N ASN A 304 -4.68 21.17 28.89
CA ASN A 304 -3.47 20.81 29.63
C ASN A 304 -3.45 21.34 31.06
N GLY A 305 -4.43 22.17 31.47
CA GLY A 305 -4.48 22.79 32.79
C GLY A 305 -3.44 23.89 32.99
N ILE A 306 -2.99 24.55 31.92
CA ILE A 306 -1.95 25.58 31.95
C ILE A 306 -2.59 26.95 31.67
N THR A 307 -2.21 27.97 32.44
CA THR A 307 -2.62 29.35 32.20
C THR A 307 -1.89 29.91 30.99
N ALA A 308 -2.63 30.23 29.93
CA ALA A 308 -2.07 30.84 28.73
C ALA A 308 -1.75 32.33 28.96
N PRO A 309 -0.63 32.86 28.43
CA PRO A 309 -0.32 34.28 28.49
C PRO A 309 -1.36 35.13 27.74
N ASP A 310 -1.50 36.40 28.13
CA ASP A 310 -2.52 37.31 27.57
C ASP A 310 -2.28 37.63 26.09
N VAL A 311 -1.03 37.73 25.64
CA VAL A 311 -0.65 37.85 24.23
C VAL A 311 0.20 36.65 23.84
N ILE A 312 -0.35 35.79 22.97
CA ILE A 312 0.31 34.56 22.51
C ILE A 312 0.97 34.78 21.14
N LEU A 313 0.29 35.49 20.24
CA LEU A 313 0.73 35.78 18.88
C LEU A 313 0.65 37.29 18.65
N ASP A 314 1.78 37.96 18.46
CA ASP A 314 1.81 39.37 18.07
C ASP A 314 1.67 39.49 16.53
N PRO A 315 0.60 40.13 16.00
CA PRO A 315 0.37 40.22 14.56
C PRO A 315 1.50 40.94 13.80
N ASN A 316 2.13 41.93 14.45
CA ASN A 316 3.19 42.74 13.86
C ASN A 316 4.53 41.99 13.72
N GLU A 317 4.82 40.98 14.55
CA GLU A 317 6.06 40.19 14.42
C GLU A 317 5.97 39.12 13.31
N LEU A 318 4.76 38.75 12.89
CA LEU A 318 4.50 37.63 11.97
C LEU A 318 4.29 38.12 10.51
N GLN A 319 3.87 39.36 10.29
CA GLN A 319 3.76 39.96 8.93
C GLN A 319 5.12 40.14 8.24
N ASP A 320 6.20 40.32 9.00
CA ASP A 320 7.56 40.39 8.46
C ASP A 320 8.04 39.05 7.84
N VAL A 321 7.47 37.92 8.28
CA VAL A 321 7.82 36.57 7.80
C VAL A 321 7.28 36.28 6.41
N ASN A 322 6.05 36.74 6.10
CA ASN A 322 5.45 36.61 4.77
C ASN A 322 6.11 37.53 3.72
N SER A 323 6.88 38.52 4.17
CA SER A 323 7.55 39.51 3.31
C SER A 323 8.90 39.02 2.76
N GLN A 324 9.50 37.98 3.35
CA GLN A 324 10.65 37.30 2.78
C GLN A 324 10.20 36.33 1.70
N LYS A 325 10.07 36.82 0.46
CA LYS A 325 9.90 36.00 -0.74
C LYS A 325 10.95 34.88 -0.76
N GLN A 326 10.54 33.65 -0.46
CA GLN A 326 11.33 32.47 -0.74
C GLN A 326 11.58 32.42 -2.25
N GLN A 327 12.85 32.39 -2.64
CA GLN A 327 13.26 32.16 -4.02
C GLN A 327 12.58 30.89 -4.54
N THR A 328 11.76 31.01 -5.58
CA THR A 328 11.09 29.87 -6.21
C THR A 328 12.10 29.12 -7.08
N TYR A 329 12.75 28.11 -6.51
CA TYR A 329 13.54 27.16 -7.28
C TYR A 329 12.60 26.22 -8.05
N THR A 330 13.01 25.82 -9.25
CA THR A 330 12.21 24.94 -10.12
C THR A 330 12.86 23.56 -10.22
N ILE A 331 12.10 22.50 -10.54
CA ILE A 331 12.62 21.11 -10.68
C ILE A 331 13.81 21.03 -11.66
N LEU A 332 13.84 21.92 -12.65
CA LEU A 332 14.96 22.07 -13.59
C LEU A 332 16.30 22.45 -12.91
N ASP A 333 16.28 23.08 -11.74
CA ASP A 333 17.48 23.42 -10.99
C ASP A 333 18.19 22.20 -10.39
N LEU A 334 17.49 21.06 -10.22
CA LEU A 334 18.10 19.78 -9.83
C LEU A 334 19.03 19.23 -10.94
N MET A 335 18.80 19.62 -12.19
CA MET A 335 19.58 19.17 -13.34
C MET A 335 20.76 20.09 -13.66
N LYS A 336 20.90 21.22 -12.95
CA LYS A 336 21.84 22.30 -13.30
C LYS A 336 23.29 21.99 -12.97
N THR A 337 23.56 21.19 -11.93
CA THR A 337 24.93 20.87 -11.48
C THR A 337 25.17 19.37 -11.54
N ARG A 338 26.30 18.94 -12.13
CA ARG A 338 26.65 17.52 -12.32
C ARG A 338 26.64 16.69 -11.03
N ASN A 339 27.03 17.28 -9.90
CA ASN A 339 26.99 16.62 -8.60
C ASN A 339 25.55 16.35 -8.13
N ILE A 340 24.68 17.37 -8.15
CA ILE A 340 23.26 17.26 -7.77
C ILE A 340 22.51 16.33 -8.73
N LEU A 341 22.85 16.38 -10.02
CA LEU A 341 22.31 15.47 -11.03
C LEU A 341 22.67 14.01 -10.70
N THR A 342 23.92 13.73 -10.36
CA THR A 342 24.36 12.37 -9.99
C THR A 342 23.66 11.89 -8.73
N ILE A 343 23.55 12.73 -7.69
CA ILE A 343 22.80 12.44 -6.46
C ILE A 343 21.32 12.16 -6.79
N THR A 344 20.73 12.93 -7.71
CA THR A 344 19.33 12.79 -8.09
C THR A 344 19.05 11.53 -8.88
N ILE A 345 19.89 11.19 -9.86
CA ILE A 345 19.76 9.94 -10.61
C ILE A 345 19.89 8.73 -9.68
N MET A 346 20.90 8.74 -8.79
CA MET A 346 21.09 7.66 -7.82
C MET A 346 19.93 7.55 -6.84
N SER A 347 19.40 8.68 -6.37
CA SER A 347 18.23 8.70 -5.48
C SER A 347 16.98 8.19 -6.18
N VAL A 348 16.70 8.64 -7.41
CA VAL A 348 15.57 8.17 -8.22
C VAL A 348 15.60 6.66 -8.42
N LEU A 349 16.76 6.11 -8.82
CA LEU A 349 16.93 4.66 -8.99
C LEU A 349 16.74 3.90 -7.69
N LEU A 350 17.35 4.38 -6.61
CA LEU A 350 17.25 3.79 -5.28
C LEU A 350 15.79 3.73 -4.80
N TRP A 351 15.06 4.85 -4.88
CA TRP A 351 13.65 4.91 -4.50
C TRP A 351 12.77 3.98 -5.33
N MET A 352 13.03 3.91 -6.64
CA MET A 352 12.30 3.01 -7.53
C MET A 352 12.53 1.54 -7.16
N ILE A 353 13.78 1.11 -6.96
CA ILE A 353 14.14 -0.27 -6.61
C ILE A 353 13.52 -0.67 -5.28
N ILE A 354 13.65 0.17 -4.24
CA ILE A 354 13.08 -0.14 -2.92
C ILE A 354 11.55 -0.24 -3.02
N SER A 355 10.91 0.65 -3.80
CA SER A 355 9.46 0.62 -3.97
C SER A 355 8.97 -0.64 -4.70
N VAL A 356 9.66 -1.04 -5.78
CA VAL A 356 9.35 -2.28 -6.49
C VAL A 356 9.52 -3.48 -5.58
N GLY A 357 10.61 -3.54 -4.80
CA GLY A 357 10.84 -4.63 -3.85
C GLY A 357 9.80 -4.69 -2.72
N TYR A 358 9.42 -3.53 -2.16
CA TYR A 358 8.47 -3.47 -1.05
C TYR A 358 7.08 -3.93 -1.47
N PHE A 359 6.56 -3.37 -2.57
CA PHE A 359 5.23 -3.74 -3.08
C PHE A 359 5.25 -5.10 -3.76
N GLY A 360 6.34 -5.47 -4.45
CA GLY A 360 6.50 -6.79 -5.05
C GLY A 360 6.37 -7.91 -4.01
N LEU A 361 7.13 -7.86 -2.92
CA LEU A 361 7.01 -8.87 -1.85
C LEU A 361 5.68 -8.83 -1.11
N SER A 362 5.10 -7.64 -0.93
CA SER A 362 3.83 -7.50 -0.22
C SER A 362 2.64 -7.99 -1.05
N LEU A 363 2.67 -7.80 -2.38
CA LEU A 363 1.64 -8.28 -3.30
C LEU A 363 1.79 -9.78 -3.61
N ASP A 364 3.01 -10.30 -3.62
CA ASP A 364 3.31 -11.71 -3.87
C ASP A 364 3.10 -12.62 -2.64
N THR A 365 2.76 -12.03 -1.49
CA THR A 365 2.57 -12.79 -0.24
C THR A 365 1.57 -13.97 -0.35
N PRO A 366 0.50 -13.95 -1.17
CA PRO A 366 -0.38 -15.11 -1.38
C PRO A 366 0.24 -16.26 -2.16
N ASN A 367 1.23 -16.00 -3.00
CA ASN A 367 1.89 -17.04 -3.81
C ASN A 367 2.94 -17.81 -3.00
N LEU A 368 3.24 -17.36 -1.78
CA LEU A 368 4.14 -18.05 -0.87
C LEU A 368 3.55 -19.39 -0.42
N HIS A 369 4.40 -20.40 -0.36
CA HIS A 369 4.04 -21.70 0.20
C HIS A 369 3.48 -21.55 1.62
N GLY A 370 2.31 -22.12 1.90
CA GLY A 370 1.69 -22.07 3.23
C GLY A 370 0.28 -21.51 3.21
N ASP A 371 -0.17 -21.00 4.36
CA ASP A 371 -1.48 -20.37 4.50
C ASP A 371 -1.39 -18.88 4.15
N VAL A 372 -2.24 -18.44 3.23
CA VAL A 372 -2.24 -17.07 2.69
C VAL A 372 -2.49 -16.02 3.79
N TYR A 373 -3.37 -16.31 4.75
CA TYR A 373 -3.71 -15.40 5.84
C TYR A 373 -2.54 -15.25 6.82
N VAL A 374 -1.91 -16.36 7.19
CA VAL A 374 -0.75 -16.36 8.08
C VAL A 374 0.44 -15.66 7.41
N ASN A 375 0.70 -15.95 6.14
CA ASN A 375 1.77 -15.32 5.39
C ASN A 375 1.58 -13.80 5.30
N CYS A 376 0.37 -13.33 5.01
CA CYS A 376 0.03 -11.90 5.00
C CYS A 376 0.16 -11.27 6.39
N PHE A 377 -0.29 -11.96 7.44
CA PHE A 377 -0.15 -11.48 8.82
C PHE A 377 1.32 -11.35 9.25
N LEU A 378 2.16 -12.35 8.97
CA LEU A 378 3.61 -12.29 9.24
C LEU A 378 4.29 -11.16 8.45
N SER A 379 3.87 -10.98 7.20
CA SER A 379 4.30 -9.91 6.31
C SER A 379 3.95 -8.52 6.89
N ALA A 380 2.82 -8.38 7.57
CA ALA A 380 2.46 -7.14 8.29
C ALA A 380 3.19 -6.99 9.62
N VAL A 381 3.34 -8.07 10.38
CA VAL A 381 4.03 -8.07 11.69
C VAL A 381 5.47 -7.62 11.56
N ILE A 382 6.17 -8.00 10.49
CA ILE A 382 7.58 -7.69 10.31
C ILE A 382 7.86 -6.21 10.02
N GLU A 383 6.84 -5.42 9.65
CA GLU A 383 7.00 -3.99 9.45
C GLU A 383 7.35 -3.26 10.75
N VAL A 384 6.73 -3.66 11.87
CA VAL A 384 6.97 -3.04 13.19
C VAL A 384 8.44 -3.19 13.65
N PRO A 385 9.03 -4.40 13.73
CA PRO A 385 10.44 -4.54 14.09
C PRO A 385 11.36 -3.89 13.04
N ALA A 386 10.99 -3.89 11.75
CA ALA A 386 11.76 -3.19 10.72
C ALA A 386 11.86 -1.68 11.01
N TYR A 387 10.75 -1.02 11.39
CA TYR A 387 10.75 0.40 11.75
C TYR A 387 11.52 0.70 13.04
N VAL A 388 11.38 -0.15 14.07
CA VAL A 388 12.09 0.03 15.35
C VAL A 388 13.59 -0.16 15.17
N ILE A 389 13.99 -1.22 14.47
CA ILE A 389 15.41 -1.51 14.23
C ILE A 389 16.00 -0.47 13.28
N SER A 390 15.28 -0.02 12.26
CA SER A 390 15.79 1.02 11.36
C SER A 390 16.03 2.33 12.11
N TRP A 391 15.13 2.71 13.02
CA TRP A 391 15.31 3.86 13.89
C TRP A 391 16.56 3.73 14.79
N LEU A 392 16.78 2.56 15.40
CA LEU A 392 17.98 2.29 16.21
C LEU A 392 19.28 2.33 15.36
N LEU A 393 19.28 1.69 14.18
CA LEU A 393 20.42 1.65 13.27
C LEU A 393 20.81 3.06 12.80
N LEU A 394 19.83 3.91 12.47
CA LEU A 394 20.08 5.30 12.07
C LEU A 394 20.70 6.15 13.19
N ARG A 395 20.51 5.78 14.46
CA ARG A 395 21.11 6.47 15.62
C ARG A 395 22.52 5.98 15.91
N SER A 396 22.79 4.69 15.73
CA SER A 396 24.04 4.05 16.16
C SER A 396 25.08 3.89 15.05
N LEU A 397 24.66 3.78 13.78
CA LEU A 397 25.53 3.48 12.66
C LEU A 397 25.48 4.55 11.56
N PRO A 398 26.56 4.69 10.79
CA PRO A 398 26.55 5.53 9.60
C PRO A 398 25.47 5.06 8.59
N ARG A 399 24.70 6.03 8.09
CA ARG A 399 23.46 5.79 7.33
C ARG A 399 23.67 5.06 6.01
N ARG A 400 24.76 5.40 5.30
CA ARG A 400 25.15 4.76 4.04
C ARG A 400 25.32 3.25 4.21
N TYR A 401 26.04 2.83 5.26
CA TYR A 401 26.29 1.41 5.53
C TYR A 401 25.04 0.69 6.03
N SER A 402 24.23 1.36 6.86
CA SER A 402 22.96 0.79 7.35
C SER A 402 21.99 0.48 6.20
N MET A 403 21.84 1.41 5.26
CA MET A 403 21.01 1.22 4.07
C MET A 403 21.59 0.16 3.13
N ALA A 404 22.90 0.19 2.87
CA ALA A 404 23.55 -0.80 2.03
C ALA A 404 23.41 -2.21 2.62
N ALA A 405 23.58 -2.38 3.93
CA ALA A 405 23.40 -3.64 4.63
C ALA A 405 21.94 -4.13 4.56
N ALA A 406 20.96 -3.25 4.74
CA ALA A 406 19.55 -3.60 4.65
C ALA A 406 19.14 -4.07 3.23
N LEU A 407 19.63 -3.38 2.19
CA LEU A 407 19.38 -3.76 0.80
C LEU A 407 20.13 -5.02 0.39
N PHE A 408 21.37 -5.18 0.85
CA PHE A 408 22.16 -6.39 0.61
C PHE A 408 21.51 -7.60 1.27
N LEU A 409 21.07 -7.48 2.53
CA LEU A 409 20.29 -8.50 3.22
C LEU A 409 19.02 -8.85 2.43
N GLY A 410 18.24 -7.84 2.03
CA GLY A 410 17.04 -8.02 1.23
C GLY A 410 17.30 -8.78 -0.07
N GLY A 411 18.28 -8.33 -0.86
CA GLY A 411 18.62 -8.92 -2.16
C GLY A 411 19.22 -10.32 -2.06
N CYS A 412 20.18 -10.55 -1.16
CA CYS A 412 20.80 -11.86 -0.99
C CYS A 412 19.78 -12.92 -0.59
N VAL A 413 18.91 -12.60 0.36
CA VAL A 413 17.89 -13.54 0.85
C VAL A 413 16.89 -13.92 -0.25
N LEU A 414 16.52 -12.98 -1.12
CA LEU A 414 15.69 -13.25 -2.30
C LEU A 414 16.37 -14.14 -3.34
N LEU A 415 17.69 -14.01 -3.53
CA LEU A 415 18.44 -14.92 -4.40
C LEU A 415 18.53 -16.34 -3.80
N PHE A 416 18.71 -16.45 -2.49
CA PHE A 416 18.79 -17.75 -1.81
C PHE A 416 17.47 -18.53 -1.83
N ILE A 417 16.33 -17.86 -1.95
CA ILE A 417 15.02 -18.53 -2.04
C ILE A 417 14.95 -19.50 -3.24
N GLN A 418 15.58 -19.17 -4.37
CA GLN A 418 15.57 -20.03 -5.55
C GLN A 418 16.32 -21.36 -5.33
N LEU A 419 17.22 -21.41 -4.34
CA LEU A 419 17.98 -22.61 -3.97
C LEU A 419 17.22 -23.49 -2.96
N VAL A 420 16.13 -22.99 -2.35
CA VAL A 420 15.38 -23.72 -1.33
C VAL A 420 14.41 -24.70 -1.99
N PRO A 421 14.51 -26.00 -1.68
CA PRO A 421 13.57 -26.98 -2.21
C PRO A 421 12.14 -26.77 -1.67
N SER A 422 11.13 -27.04 -2.50
CA SER A 422 9.71 -26.81 -2.21
C SER A 422 9.15 -27.54 -0.98
N HIS A 423 9.84 -28.57 -0.47
CA HIS A 423 9.40 -29.33 0.71
C HIS A 423 9.62 -28.57 2.05
N ILE A 424 10.54 -27.61 2.12
CA ILE A 424 10.86 -26.87 3.37
C ILE A 424 10.12 -25.52 3.41
N ARG A 425 8.79 -25.58 3.53
CA ARG A 425 7.91 -24.38 3.53
C ARG A 425 8.31 -23.33 4.57
N ALA A 426 8.65 -23.77 5.79
CA ALA A 426 9.02 -22.86 6.88
C ALA A 426 10.28 -22.04 6.59
N LEU A 427 11.28 -22.64 5.91
CA LEU A 427 12.52 -21.94 5.55
C LEU A 427 12.27 -20.90 4.45
N SER A 428 11.45 -21.24 3.45
CA SER A 428 11.04 -20.30 2.40
C SER A 428 10.33 -19.09 3.01
N ILE A 429 9.35 -19.30 3.90
CA ILE A 429 8.65 -18.20 4.59
C ILE A 429 9.64 -17.37 5.41
N LEU A 430 10.52 -18.00 6.20
CA LEU A 430 11.51 -17.28 7.02
C LEU A 430 12.41 -16.37 6.17
N LEU A 431 12.91 -16.87 5.04
CA LEU A 431 13.74 -16.11 4.12
C LEU A 431 12.93 -14.95 3.51
N VAL A 432 11.72 -15.18 3.02
CA VAL A 432 10.90 -14.10 2.45
C VAL A 432 10.63 -13.01 3.48
N MET A 433 10.33 -13.40 4.73
CA MET A 433 10.12 -12.47 5.83
C MET A 433 11.40 -11.68 6.14
N LEU A 434 12.57 -12.33 6.16
CA LEU A 434 13.86 -11.66 6.36
C LEU A 434 14.20 -10.70 5.20
N GLY A 435 13.87 -11.08 3.96
CA GLY A 435 13.98 -10.22 2.78
C GLY A 435 13.07 -8.99 2.90
N LYS A 436 11.81 -9.20 3.26
CA LYS A 436 10.83 -8.14 3.51
C LYS A 436 11.27 -7.20 4.64
N PHE A 437 11.84 -7.73 5.72
CA PHE A 437 12.42 -6.95 6.80
C PHE A 437 13.51 -5.99 6.29
N GLY A 438 14.45 -6.50 5.48
CA GLY A 438 15.53 -5.70 4.90
C GLY A 438 15.01 -4.57 4.00
N ILE A 439 14.08 -4.89 3.09
CA ILE A 439 13.51 -3.89 2.17
C ILE A 439 12.66 -2.86 2.91
N THR A 440 11.84 -3.28 3.88
CA THR A 440 11.02 -2.36 4.69
C THR A 440 11.89 -1.42 5.52
N SER A 441 12.97 -1.95 6.10
CA SER A 441 13.98 -1.14 6.80
C SER A 441 14.61 -0.12 5.86
N ALA A 442 15.01 -0.53 4.66
CA ALA A 442 15.57 0.38 3.65
C ALA A 442 14.56 1.47 3.22
N PHE A 443 13.28 1.12 3.06
CA PHE A 443 12.21 2.06 2.71
C PHE A 443 12.01 3.13 3.79
N SER A 444 12.09 2.78 5.08
CA SER A 444 12.04 3.79 6.15
C SER A 444 13.27 4.69 6.19
N MET A 445 14.47 4.15 5.93
CA MET A 445 15.72 4.90 5.95
C MET A 445 15.88 5.84 4.74
N VAL A 446 15.26 5.53 3.59
CA VAL A 446 15.48 6.28 2.34
C VAL A 446 14.97 7.72 2.39
N TYR A 447 13.86 7.96 3.08
CA TYR A 447 13.34 9.31 3.34
C TYR A 447 14.40 10.17 4.04
N VAL A 448 14.94 9.62 5.11
CA VAL A 448 15.92 10.28 5.97
C VAL A 448 17.26 10.47 5.24
N TYR A 449 17.74 9.43 4.55
CA TYR A 449 18.99 9.48 3.80
C TYR A 449 18.96 10.52 2.66
N THR A 450 17.86 10.58 1.90
CA THR A 450 17.74 11.56 0.81
C THR A 450 17.63 12.99 1.31
N THR A 451 16.93 13.25 2.42
CA THR A 451 16.87 14.60 2.99
C THR A 451 18.26 15.14 3.38
N GLU A 452 19.21 14.29 3.77
CA GLU A 452 20.56 14.73 4.13
C GLU A 452 21.53 14.87 2.97
N LEU A 453 21.31 14.11 1.89
CA LEU A 453 22.09 14.21 0.65
C LEU A 453 21.85 15.53 -0.07
N TYR A 454 20.61 16.00 -0.07
CA TYR A 454 20.27 17.23 -0.78
C TYR A 454 20.59 18.49 0.03
N PRO A 455 21.21 19.51 -0.60
CA PRO A 455 21.40 20.81 0.01
C PRO A 455 20.04 21.44 0.36
N THR A 456 20.00 22.20 1.46
CA THR A 456 18.77 22.73 2.07
C THR A 456 17.84 23.44 1.08
N VAL A 457 18.41 24.19 0.13
CA VAL A 457 17.67 24.95 -0.89
C VAL A 457 16.88 24.09 -1.88
N VAL A 458 17.34 22.88 -2.22
CA VAL A 458 16.70 21.98 -3.20
C VAL A 458 16.20 20.68 -2.57
N ARG A 459 16.32 20.54 -1.24
CA ARG A 459 16.02 19.33 -0.48
C ARG A 459 14.60 18.81 -0.69
N ASN A 460 13.61 19.67 -0.47
CA ASN A 460 12.21 19.26 -0.58
C ASN A 460 11.86 18.83 -2.00
N MET A 461 12.47 19.49 -2.99
CA MET A 461 12.28 19.18 -4.40
C MET A 461 12.93 17.87 -4.82
N GLY A 462 14.17 17.62 -4.38
CA GLY A 462 14.88 16.37 -4.64
C GLY A 462 14.21 15.14 -4.00
N VAL A 463 13.74 15.29 -2.75
CA VAL A 463 12.95 14.26 -2.06
C VAL A 463 11.60 14.05 -2.77
N GLY A 464 10.93 15.13 -3.19
CA GLY A 464 9.69 15.06 -3.96
C GLY A 464 9.86 14.31 -5.28
N ALA A 465 10.88 14.65 -6.08
CA ALA A 465 11.18 13.98 -7.34
C ALA A 465 11.52 12.48 -7.14
N SER A 466 12.32 12.16 -6.12
CA SER A 466 12.67 10.78 -5.79
C SER A 466 11.44 9.98 -5.31
N SER A 467 10.55 10.61 -4.54
CA SER A 467 9.30 9.98 -4.10
C SER A 467 8.35 9.73 -5.28
N MET A 468 8.27 10.62 -6.27
CA MET A 468 7.51 10.37 -7.50
C MET A 468 8.04 9.15 -8.26
N ALA A 469 9.36 8.99 -8.33
CA ALA A 469 9.97 7.81 -8.93
C ALA A 469 9.61 6.51 -8.20
N SER A 470 9.53 6.53 -6.86
CA SER A 470 9.00 5.38 -6.10
C SER A 470 7.54 5.08 -6.44
N ARG A 471 6.70 6.08 -6.67
CA ARG A 471 5.31 5.84 -7.11
C ARG A 471 5.25 5.16 -8.49
N LEU A 472 6.13 5.54 -9.42
CA LEU A 472 6.28 4.80 -10.69
C LEU A 472 6.71 3.35 -10.45
N GLY A 473 7.67 3.12 -9.55
CA GLY A 473 8.05 1.75 -9.14
C GLY A 473 6.87 0.97 -8.55
N SER A 474 6.00 1.61 -7.77
CA SER A 474 4.79 0.99 -7.21
C SER A 474 3.80 0.58 -8.30
N ILE A 475 3.61 1.42 -9.34
CA ILE A 475 2.75 1.13 -10.49
C ILE A 475 3.26 -0.06 -11.30
N LEU A 476 4.58 -0.21 -11.43
CA LEU A 476 5.21 -1.32 -12.15
C LEU A 476 5.29 -2.62 -11.33
N SER A 477 5.29 -2.53 -10.00
CA SER A 477 5.46 -3.68 -9.10
C SER A 477 4.52 -4.87 -9.36
N PRO A 478 3.22 -4.72 -9.69
CA PRO A 478 2.34 -5.86 -9.91
C PRO A 478 2.72 -6.67 -11.15
N TYR A 479 3.35 -6.04 -12.15
CA TYR A 479 3.81 -6.73 -13.35
C TYR A 479 5.06 -7.58 -13.11
N PHE A 480 5.92 -7.18 -12.15
CA PHE A 480 7.05 -8.02 -11.75
C PHE A 480 6.58 -9.30 -11.05
N VAL A 481 5.52 -9.21 -10.24
CA VAL A 481 4.88 -10.38 -9.62
C VAL A 481 4.17 -11.24 -10.66
N TYR A 482 3.56 -10.63 -11.67
CA TYR A 482 2.88 -11.36 -12.75
C TYR A 482 3.84 -12.14 -13.67
N LEU A 483 5.03 -11.61 -13.92
CA LEU A 483 6.04 -12.24 -14.80
C LEU A 483 6.91 -13.29 -14.08
N GLY A 484 6.88 -13.32 -12.74
CA GLY A 484 7.82 -14.05 -11.88
C GLY A 484 7.30 -15.38 -11.37
#